data_AF-A0A0F9WRC5-F1
#
_entry.id   AF-A0A0F9WRC5-F1
#
_cell.length_a   1.000
_cell.length_b   1.000
_cell.length_c   1.000
_cell.angle_alpha   90.00
_cell.angle_beta   90.00
_cell.angle_gamma   90.00
#
_symmetry.space_group_name_H-M   'P 1'
#
loop_
_entity.id
_entity.type
_entity.pdbx_description
1 polymer ?
#
loop_
_entity_poly.entity_id
_entity_poly.type
_entity_poly.pdbx_seq_one_letter_code
_entity_poly.pdbx_strand_id
1 'polypeptide(L)' 'MNASRSKTLDNIVNEIKKRSILHFPDTSKGYNITTNASDEGISASLRQDNKLIGLFSYKLLIPERDTQPWKKNP' A
#
# COMPACT_ATOMS: atom_id res chain seq x y z
N MET A 1 -8.27 -20.47 -24.07
CA MET A 1 -8.14 -19.88 -22.71
C MET A 1 -8.83 -18.53 -22.74
N ASN A 2 -9.39 -17.97 -21.65
CA ASN A 2 -9.47 -16.50 -21.37
C ASN A 2 -10.76 -15.95 -20.70
N ALA A 3 -11.93 -16.58 -20.76
CA ALA A 3 -13.13 -15.98 -20.13
C ALA A 3 -13.22 -16.22 -18.60
N SER A 4 -12.92 -17.44 -18.14
CA SER A 4 -13.05 -17.84 -16.73
C SER A 4 -12.02 -17.17 -15.81
N ARG A 5 -10.75 -17.02 -16.26
CA ARG A 5 -9.68 -16.38 -15.46
C ARG A 5 -9.94 -14.88 -15.24
N SER A 6 -10.44 -14.17 -16.25
CA SER A 6 -10.79 -12.75 -16.12
C SER A 6 -11.84 -12.55 -15.03
N LYS A 7 -12.90 -13.36 -15.07
CA LYS A 7 -14.00 -13.30 -14.10
C LYS A 7 -13.53 -13.55 -12.66
N THR A 8 -12.57 -14.46 -12.46
CA THR A 8 -11.98 -14.71 -11.13
C THR A 8 -11.16 -13.52 -10.62
N LEU A 9 -10.36 -12.88 -11.48
CA LEU A 9 -9.59 -11.69 -11.10
C LEU A 9 -10.51 -10.53 -10.72
N ASP A 10 -11.56 -10.30 -11.52
CA ASP A 10 -12.54 -9.25 -11.25
C ASP A 10 -13.24 -9.47 -9.90
N ASN A 11 -13.57 -10.71 -9.57
CA ASN A 11 -14.16 -11.06 -8.26
C ASN A 11 -13.21 -10.77 -7.10
N ILE A 12 -11.93 -11.12 -7.23
CA ILE A 12 -10.92 -10.85 -6.18
C ILE A 12 -10.75 -9.34 -5.97
N VAL A 13 -10.61 -8.57 -7.07
CA VAL A 13 -10.48 -7.11 -7.00
C VAL A 13 -11.70 -6.48 -6.34
N ASN A 14 -12.91 -6.94 -6.71
CA ASN A 14 -14.15 -6.44 -6.13
C ASN A 14 -14.27 -6.78 -4.64
N GLU A 15 -13.86 -7.98 -4.23
CA GLU A 15 -13.85 -8.35 -2.81
C GLU A 15 -12.84 -7.53 -2.00
N ILE A 16 -11.64 -7.26 -2.55
CA ILE A 16 -10.66 -6.38 -1.90
C ILE A 16 -11.25 -4.99 -1.69
N LYS A 17 -11.88 -4.41 -2.72
CA LYS A 17 -12.51 -3.07 -2.64
C LYS A 17 -13.61 -3.00 -1.58
N LYS A 18 -14.38 -4.07 -1.39
CA LYS A 18 -15.45 -4.13 -0.36
C LYS A 18 -14.89 -4.29 1.05
N ARG A 19 -13.76 -4.97 1.20
CA ARG A 19 -13.23 -5.40 2.51
C ARG A 19 -12.18 -4.46 3.10
N SER A 20 -11.68 -3.48 2.34
CA SER A 20 -10.80 -2.43 2.86
C SER A 20 -11.58 -1.49 3.78
N ILE A 21 -11.80 -1.94 5.03
CA ILE A 21 -12.43 -1.15 6.08
C ILE A 21 -11.36 -0.28 6.71
N LEU A 22 -11.49 1.03 6.52
CA LEU A 22 -10.77 2.03 7.29
C LEU A 22 -11.56 2.36 8.55
N HIS A 23 -10.85 2.56 9.65
CA HIS A 23 -11.41 2.97 10.91
C HIS A 23 -11.12 4.44 11.17
N PHE A 24 -12.00 5.11 11.89
CA PHE A 24 -11.75 6.47 12.36
C PHE A 24 -10.57 6.49 13.34
N PRO A 25 -9.69 7.50 13.25
CA PRO A 25 -8.59 7.66 14.18
C PRO A 25 -9.11 8.01 15.58
N ASP A 26 -8.44 7.47 16.59
CA ASP A 26 -8.61 7.83 17.99
C ASP A 26 -7.46 8.75 18.41
N THR A 27 -7.75 10.02 18.69
CA THR A 27 -6.73 11.03 19.03
C THR A 27 -6.07 10.79 20.38
N SER A 28 -6.61 9.88 21.21
CA SER A 28 -6.01 9.50 22.50
C SER A 28 -4.97 8.39 22.39
N LYS A 29 -4.84 7.74 21.23
CA LYS A 29 -4.00 6.56 21.03
C LYS A 29 -2.82 6.82 20.12
N GLY A 30 -1.70 6.15 20.42
CA GLY A 30 -0.53 6.16 19.56
C GLY A 30 -0.80 5.52 18.20
N TYR A 31 -0.13 6.01 17.17
CA TYR A 31 -0.15 5.42 15.83
C TYR A 31 1.01 4.47 15.63
N ASN A 32 0.77 3.39 14.89
CA ASN A 32 1.81 2.57 14.30
C ASN A 32 1.81 2.78 12.79
N ILE A 33 2.96 3.14 12.23
CA ILE A 33 3.15 3.23 10.78
C ILE A 33 4.12 2.13 10.34
N THR A 34 3.70 1.34 9.37
CA THR A 34 4.56 0.37 8.69
C THR A 34 4.78 0.87 7.27
N THR A 35 6.04 1.00 6.87
CA THR A 35 6.43 1.49 5.54
C THR A 35 7.07 0.38 4.73
N ASN A 36 6.86 0.41 3.42
CA ASN A 36 7.58 -0.43 2.47
C ASN A 36 7.97 0.40 1.25
N ALA A 37 9.12 0.10 0.66
CA ALA A 37 9.64 0.80 -0.51
C ALA A 37 10.04 -0.20 -1.61
N SER A 38 9.92 0.25 -2.85
CA SER A 38 10.46 -0.42 -4.04
C SER A 38 11.22 0.60 -4.90
N ASP A 39 11.79 0.14 -6.00
CA ASP A 39 12.42 1.00 -7.00
C ASP A 39 11.45 2.02 -7.63
N GLU A 40 10.14 1.76 -7.52
CA GLU A 40 9.09 2.50 -8.24
C GLU A 40 8.28 3.43 -7.34
N GLY A 41 8.24 3.15 -6.04
CA GLY A 41 7.31 3.81 -5.12
C GLY A 41 7.54 3.47 -3.66
N ILE A 42 6.90 4.24 -2.80
CA ILE A 42 6.87 4.05 -1.35
C ILE A 42 5.41 3.89 -0.93
N SER A 43 5.18 3.05 0.08
CA SER A 43 3.87 2.78 0.64
C SER A 43 3.93 2.77 2.15
N ALA A 44 2.81 3.11 2.79
CA ALA A 44 2.66 3.03 4.23
C ALA A 44 1.26 2.57 4.63
N SER A 45 1.18 1.78 5.71
CA SER A 45 -0.07 1.48 6.41
C SER A 45 -0.05 2.09 7.80
N LEU A 46 -1.04 2.92 8.11
CA LEU A 46 -1.25 3.55 9.41
C LEU A 46 -2.28 2.75 10.21
N ARG A 47 -1.92 2.36 11.43
CA ARG A 47 -2.74 1.52 12.31
C ARG A 47 -2.83 2.05 13.74
N GLN A 48 -3.93 1.74 14.42
CA GLN A 48 -4.10 1.90 15.87
C GLN A 48 -4.76 0.63 16.41
N ASP A 49 -4.20 0.01 17.45
CA ASP A 49 -4.73 -1.25 18.04
C ASP A 49 -5.10 -2.31 16.98
N ASN A 50 -4.20 -2.57 16.03
CA ASN A 50 -4.40 -3.46 14.86
C ASN A 50 -5.48 -3.06 13.85
N LYS A 51 -6.20 -1.95 14.06
CA LYS A 51 -7.17 -1.39 13.11
C LYS A 51 -6.46 -0.54 12.06
N LEU A 52 -6.85 -0.70 10.80
CA LEU A 52 -6.32 0.10 9.70
C LEU A 52 -6.99 1.48 9.68
N ILE A 53 -6.21 2.54 9.80
CA ILE A 53 -6.70 3.93 9.76
C ILE A 53 -6.53 4.51 8.36
N GLY A 54 -5.40 4.23 7.71
CA GLY A 54 -5.09 4.79 6.40
C GLY A 54 -4.06 3.96 5.63
N LEU A 55 -4.16 4.06 4.30
CA LEU A 55 -3.18 3.55 3.36
C LEU A 55 -2.64 4.74 2.56
N PHE A 56 -1.33 4.86 2.50
CA PHE A 56 -0.65 5.92 1.77
C PHE A 56 0.26 5.28 0.72
N SER A 57 0.29 5.86 -0.47
CA SER A 57 1.20 5.46 -1.53
C SER A 57 1.70 6.68 -2.25
N TYR A 58 2.98 6.64 -2.62
CA TYR A 58 3.65 7.67 -3.40
C TYR A 58 4.46 7.01 -4.50
N LYS A 59 4.18 7.39 -5.74
CA LYS A 59 4.96 6.94 -6.90
C LYS A 59 6.18 7.84 -7.03
N LEU A 60 7.36 7.24 -7.02
CA LEU A 60 8.61 7.98 -7.21
C LEU A 60 8.72 8.44 -8.67
N LEU A 61 9.19 9.66 -8.89
CA LEU A 61 9.60 10.17 -10.19
C LEU A 61 10.98 9.64 -10.54
N ILE A 62 11.31 9.56 -11.84
CA ILE A 62 12.60 9.04 -12.34
C ILE A 62 13.80 9.62 -11.57
N PRO A 63 13.91 10.95 -11.35
CA PRO A 63 15.04 11.52 -10.62
C PRO A 63 15.16 10.97 -9.18
N GLU A 64 14.04 10.70 -8.51
CA GLU A 64 14.01 10.18 -7.15
C GLU A 64 14.44 8.70 -7.11
N ARG A 65 14.06 7.93 -8.13
CA ARG A 65 14.43 6.51 -8.27
C ARG A 65 15.92 6.32 -8.51
N ASP A 66 16.55 7.26 -9.22
CA ASP A 66 17.98 7.18 -9.55
C ASP A 66 18.88 7.59 -8.38
N THR A 67 18.32 8.28 -7.39
CA THR A 67 19.04 8.68 -6.16
C THR A 67 19.05 7.61 -5.08
N GLN A 68 18.36 6.47 -5.29
CA GLN A 68 18.19 5.43 -4.27
C GLN A 68 19.53 4.80 -3.86
N PRO A 69 19.76 4.61 -2.54
CA PRO A 69 21.08 4.23 -2.02
C PRO A 69 21.55 2.85 -2.47
N TRP A 70 20.64 1.90 -2.72
CA TRP A 70 21.00 0.56 -3.21
C TRP A 70 21.39 0.52 -4.69
N LYS A 71 21.08 1.56 -5.48
CA LYS A 71 21.54 1.65 -6.88
C LYS A 71 22.97 2.17 -7.01
N LYS A 72 23.56 2.71 -5.93
CA LYS A 72 24.91 3.29 -5.94
C LYS A 72 26.01 2.25 -5.71
N ASN A 73 25.68 1.06 -5.22
CA ASN A 73 26.61 -0.06 -5.00
C ASN A 73 25.98 -1.34 -5.56
N PRO A 74 26.13 -1.61 -6.87
CA PRO A 74 25.62 -2.83 -7.51
C PRO A 74 26.37 -4.10 -7.07
#